data_AF-A0A9E5D767-F1
#
_entry.id   AF-A0A9E5D767-F1
#
_cell.length_a   1.000
_cell.length_b   1.000
_cell.length_c   1.000
_cell.angle_alpha   90.00
_cell.angle_beta   90.00
_cell.angle_gamma   90.00
#
_symmetry.space_group_name_H-M   'P 1'
#
loop_
_entity.id
_entity.type
_entity.pdbx_description
1 polymer ?
#
loop_
_entity_poly.entity_id
_entity_poly.type
_entity_poly.pdbx_seq_one_letter_code
_entity_poly.pdbx_strand_id
1 'polypeptide(L)'
;FMADSIESHDVGLIRTLLELRGEDLDSLTSQTWFVDGIDDDEAIVATILPSQVRRSPENFRNLLNASFIQKESNLMPLAGQVTFVIVRLGFASNSEVMPHLIEAARKVEDFMGLPQPIDEVILLIGAPGGERELSGVNLGGAFIVVRPKADECCIENETVYAHELIHFYPANRGRITPLWFKEGGADHLAFLVQEQIYSLIFSYPADTCAAVSVQKLLDDEAAVGPAQHRAGPLFACNYVTGQRLLNALSEAMGRSKFKSAWQEIQKTAETAGGVTDDGIHAIFRRHTPSSRVSLFGAAYAIWHTGDFN
;
A
#
# COMPACT_ATOMS: atom_id res chain seq x y z
N PHE A 1 -27.16 -20.85 15.38
CA PHE A 1 -27.25 -20.04 14.14
C PHE A 1 -25.85 -19.98 13.56
N MET A 2 -25.47 -20.97 12.76
CA MET A 2 -24.23 -21.04 11.96
C MET A 2 -24.45 -22.19 10.97
N ALA A 3 -25.42 -22.02 10.10
CA ALA A 3 -25.78 -23.01 9.08
C ALA A 3 -26.20 -22.28 7.81
N ASP A 4 -25.32 -21.40 7.34
CA ASP A 4 -25.16 -20.94 5.96
C ASP A 4 -23.66 -20.61 5.83
N SER A 5 -23.07 -20.71 4.64
CA SER A 5 -21.62 -20.76 4.41
C SER A 5 -20.82 -19.70 5.16
N ILE A 6 -19.69 -20.08 5.79
CA ILE A 6 -18.72 -19.13 6.34
C ILE A 6 -18.29 -18.17 5.22
N GLU A 7 -18.64 -16.89 5.37
CA GLU A 7 -18.24 -15.81 4.44
C GLU A 7 -16.86 -15.25 4.85
N SER A 8 -16.21 -14.49 3.97
CA SER A 8 -14.88 -13.90 4.22
C SER A 8 -14.87 -13.03 5.49
N HIS A 9 -15.97 -12.30 5.75
CA HIS A 9 -16.10 -11.41 6.88
C HIS A 9 -16.33 -12.15 8.20
N ASP A 10 -16.91 -13.35 8.19
CA ASP A 10 -17.00 -14.20 9.38
C ASP A 10 -15.61 -14.60 9.89
N VAL A 11 -14.70 -14.93 8.97
CA VAL A 11 -13.31 -15.24 9.31
C VAL A 11 -12.61 -14.02 9.90
N GLY A 12 -12.84 -12.84 9.31
CA GLY A 12 -12.33 -11.58 9.80
C GLY A 12 -12.84 -11.23 11.21
N LEU A 13 -14.14 -11.38 11.45
CA LEU A 13 -14.77 -11.19 12.75
C LEU A 13 -14.20 -12.15 13.82
N ILE A 14 -14.11 -13.45 13.50
CA ILE A 14 -13.52 -14.44 14.42
C ILE A 14 -12.08 -14.04 14.78
N ARG A 15 -11.30 -13.61 13.78
CA ARG A 15 -9.94 -13.14 14.02
C ARG A 15 -9.91 -11.90 14.92
N THR A 16 -10.81 -10.94 14.72
CA THR A 16 -10.96 -9.78 15.59
C THR A 16 -11.23 -10.19 17.04
N LEU A 17 -12.17 -11.11 17.26
CA LEU A 17 -12.47 -11.63 18.60
C LEU A 17 -11.26 -12.34 19.24
N LEU A 18 -10.43 -13.00 18.42
CA LEU A 18 -9.19 -13.61 18.86
C LEU A 18 -8.04 -12.62 19.04
N GLU A 19 -8.11 -11.38 18.53
CA GLU A 19 -7.06 -10.37 18.67
C GLU A 19 -7.36 -9.34 19.77
N LEU A 20 -8.62 -8.90 19.91
CA LEU A 20 -9.04 -7.94 20.95
C LEU A 20 -9.02 -8.58 22.34
N ARG A 21 -8.75 -7.76 23.37
CA ARG A 21 -8.63 -8.20 24.77
C ARG A 21 -9.16 -7.15 25.72
N GLY A 22 -9.61 -7.58 26.90
CA GLY A 22 -10.04 -6.69 27.98
C GLY A 22 -11.11 -5.70 27.54
N GLU A 23 -10.93 -4.43 27.93
CA GLU A 23 -11.89 -3.35 27.65
C GLU A 23 -12.21 -3.16 26.16
N ASP A 24 -11.27 -3.46 25.25
CA ASP A 24 -11.51 -3.34 23.80
C ASP A 24 -12.48 -4.42 23.31
N LEU A 25 -12.33 -5.66 23.81
CA LEU A 25 -13.24 -6.76 23.50
C LEU A 25 -14.60 -6.54 24.15
N ASP A 26 -14.61 -6.05 25.39
CA ASP A 26 -15.86 -5.72 26.11
C ASP A 26 -16.61 -4.59 25.39
N SER A 27 -15.88 -3.60 24.86
CA SER A 27 -16.47 -2.49 24.07
C SER A 27 -17.12 -2.99 22.79
N LEU A 28 -16.52 -3.95 22.08
CA LEU A 28 -17.11 -4.56 20.88
C LEU A 28 -18.33 -5.42 21.24
N THR A 29 -18.19 -6.32 22.19
CA THR A 29 -19.22 -7.32 22.53
C THR A 29 -20.43 -6.73 23.27
N SER A 30 -20.32 -5.50 23.77
CA SER A 30 -21.43 -4.74 24.38
C SER A 30 -22.22 -3.90 23.39
N GLN A 31 -21.82 -3.82 22.12
CA GLN A 31 -22.58 -3.09 21.11
C GLN A 31 -23.92 -3.78 20.84
N THR A 32 -24.98 -3.01 20.64
CA THR A 32 -26.33 -3.55 20.38
C THR A 32 -26.35 -4.44 19.16
N TRP A 33 -25.68 -4.02 18.09
CA TRP A 33 -25.55 -4.80 16.87
C TRP A 33 -24.80 -6.12 17.07
N PHE A 34 -23.83 -6.16 17.98
CA PHE A 34 -23.13 -7.40 18.33
C PHE A 34 -24.07 -8.40 19.03
N VAL A 35 -24.90 -7.90 19.95
CA VAL A 35 -25.84 -8.71 20.75
C VAL A 35 -27.02 -9.21 19.91
N ASP A 36 -27.53 -8.35 19.03
CA ASP A 36 -28.70 -8.63 18.18
C ASP A 36 -28.35 -9.54 16.99
N GLY A 37 -27.05 -9.65 16.66
CA GLY A 37 -26.51 -10.46 15.58
C GLY A 37 -25.84 -9.57 14.53
N ILE A 38 -24.59 -9.92 14.19
CA ILE A 38 -23.72 -9.13 13.32
C ILE A 38 -24.11 -9.39 11.85
N ASP A 39 -24.37 -8.32 11.11
CA ASP A 39 -24.53 -8.38 9.65
C ASP A 39 -23.20 -8.25 8.89
N ASP A 40 -23.25 -8.35 7.56
CA ASP A 40 -22.06 -8.30 6.70
C ASP A 40 -21.33 -6.95 6.76
N ASP A 41 -22.07 -5.85 6.88
CA ASP A 41 -21.55 -4.48 7.00
C ASP A 41 -20.80 -4.31 8.33
N GLU A 42 -21.40 -4.79 9.41
CA GLU A 42 -20.84 -4.79 10.76
C GLU A 42 -19.63 -5.73 10.90
N ALA A 43 -19.66 -6.87 10.20
CA ALA A 43 -18.53 -7.80 10.16
C ALA A 43 -17.29 -7.14 9.50
N ILE A 44 -17.48 -6.38 8.41
CA ILE A 44 -16.42 -5.57 7.79
C ILE A 44 -15.84 -4.58 8.79
N VAL A 45 -16.69 -3.82 9.49
CA VAL A 45 -16.25 -2.87 10.52
C VAL A 45 -15.46 -3.59 11.61
N ALA A 46 -15.92 -4.76 12.05
CA ALA A 46 -15.23 -5.55 13.06
C ALA A 46 -13.83 -5.98 12.61
N THR A 47 -13.62 -6.31 11.33
CA THR A 47 -12.28 -6.68 10.81
C THR A 47 -11.24 -5.56 10.94
N ILE A 48 -11.68 -4.30 11.01
CA ILE A 48 -10.83 -3.11 11.04
C ILE A 48 -10.37 -2.81 12.48
N LEU A 49 -11.21 -3.09 13.47
CA LEU A 49 -11.05 -2.66 14.86
C LEU A 49 -9.69 -2.99 15.49
N PRO A 50 -9.12 -4.21 15.37
CA PRO A 50 -7.85 -4.54 16.01
C PRO A 50 -6.69 -3.61 15.62
N SER A 51 -6.70 -3.13 14.38
CA SER A 51 -5.68 -2.21 13.90
C SER A 51 -5.78 -0.83 14.55
N GLN A 52 -6.99 -0.39 14.89
CA GLN A 52 -7.27 0.94 15.38
C GLN A 52 -6.97 1.09 16.87
N VAL A 53 -7.04 0.01 17.66
CA VAL A 53 -6.75 0.03 19.11
C VAL A 53 -5.44 0.76 19.45
N ARG A 54 -4.37 0.48 18.70
CA ARG A 54 -3.05 1.11 18.94
C ARG A 54 -2.79 2.33 18.06
N ARG A 55 -3.38 2.38 16.87
CA ARG A 55 -3.13 3.42 15.87
C ARG A 55 -3.92 4.69 16.14
N SER A 56 -5.20 4.52 16.46
CA SER A 56 -6.11 5.61 16.80
C SER A 56 -7.25 5.05 17.66
N PRO A 57 -7.10 5.09 19.00
CA PRO A 57 -8.17 4.70 19.93
C PRO A 57 -9.47 5.49 19.70
N GLU A 58 -9.37 6.71 19.18
CA GLU A 58 -10.52 7.51 18.78
C GLU A 58 -11.25 6.89 17.58
N ASN A 59 -10.52 6.50 16.52
CA ASN A 59 -11.12 5.81 15.39
C ASN A 59 -11.79 4.51 15.81
N PHE A 60 -11.17 3.75 16.72
CA PHE A 60 -11.76 2.54 17.29
C PHE A 60 -13.13 2.83 17.90
N ARG A 61 -13.25 3.85 18.75
CA ARG A 61 -14.53 4.24 19.37
C ARG A 61 -15.54 4.74 18.34
N ASN A 62 -15.10 5.49 17.33
CA ASN A 62 -15.97 6.01 16.28
C ASN A 62 -16.55 4.88 15.42
N LEU A 63 -15.76 3.86 15.08
CA LEU A 63 -16.20 2.68 14.35
C LEU A 63 -17.29 1.90 15.09
N LEU A 64 -17.22 1.83 16.43
CA LEU A 64 -18.25 1.14 17.22
C LEU A 64 -19.60 1.88 17.21
N ASN A 65 -19.57 3.21 17.09
CA ASN A 65 -20.76 4.05 17.21
C ASN A 65 -21.46 4.33 15.88
N ALA A 66 -20.70 4.69 14.84
CA ALA A 66 -21.25 5.06 13.55
C ALA A 66 -20.20 4.97 12.44
N SER A 67 -20.50 4.19 11.42
CA SER A 67 -19.75 4.14 10.16
C SER A 67 -20.70 4.25 8.99
N PHE A 68 -20.30 5.03 7.99
CA PHE A 68 -20.94 4.97 6.67
C PHE A 68 -20.15 4.00 5.79
N ILE A 69 -20.85 3.01 5.24
CA ILE A 69 -20.27 2.00 4.37
C ILE A 69 -20.79 2.21 2.94
N GLN A 70 -19.87 2.28 2.00
CA GLN A 70 -20.17 2.27 0.57
C GLN A 70 -19.51 1.04 -0.05
N LYS A 71 -20.30 0.19 -0.73
CA LYS A 71 -19.83 -1.00 -1.43
C LYS A 71 -20.06 -0.87 -2.93
N GLU A 72 -19.08 -1.25 -3.73
CA GLU A 72 -19.21 -1.37 -5.18
C GLU A 72 -18.36 -2.53 -5.68
N SER A 73 -18.96 -3.45 -6.44
CA SER A 73 -18.20 -4.49 -7.15
C SER A 73 -17.96 -4.05 -8.59
N ASN A 74 -16.74 -4.22 -9.06
CA ASN A 74 -16.35 -3.81 -10.41
C ASN A 74 -15.53 -4.90 -11.12
N LEU A 75 -15.57 -4.90 -12.45
CA LEU A 75 -14.79 -5.82 -13.27
C LEU A 75 -13.40 -5.22 -13.53
N MET A 76 -12.40 -5.94 -13.03
CA MET A 76 -10.98 -5.67 -13.21
C MET A 76 -10.45 -6.39 -14.46
N PRO A 77 -9.52 -5.77 -15.20
CA PRO A 77 -8.91 -6.36 -16.40
C PRO A 77 -8.42 -7.81 -16.27
N LEU A 78 -7.81 -8.19 -15.14
CA LEU A 78 -7.19 -9.50 -14.93
C LEU A 78 -7.83 -10.31 -13.79
N ALA A 79 -8.20 -9.68 -12.67
CA ALA A 79 -8.79 -10.38 -11.52
C ALA A 79 -10.26 -10.77 -11.71
N GLY A 80 -10.96 -10.20 -12.70
CA GLY A 80 -12.41 -10.37 -12.82
C GLY A 80 -13.15 -9.49 -11.82
N GLN A 81 -14.17 -10.00 -11.13
CA GLN A 81 -14.95 -9.19 -10.20
C GLN A 81 -14.16 -8.97 -8.90
N VAL A 82 -13.99 -7.70 -8.51
CA VAL A 82 -13.41 -7.28 -7.23
C VAL A 82 -14.38 -6.34 -6.54
N THR A 83 -14.56 -6.51 -5.23
CA THR A 83 -15.40 -5.67 -4.39
C THR A 83 -14.56 -4.58 -3.73
N PHE A 84 -15.07 -3.35 -3.75
CA PHE A 84 -14.46 -2.20 -3.09
C PHE A 84 -15.42 -1.71 -2.02
N VAL A 85 -14.89 -1.52 -0.81
CA VAL A 85 -15.63 -1.07 0.36
C VAL A 85 -14.97 0.18 0.89
N ILE A 86 -15.75 1.24 1.15
CA ILE A 86 -15.28 2.44 1.85
C ILE A 86 -16.03 2.54 3.17
N VAL A 87 -15.28 2.57 4.27
CA VAL A 87 -15.79 2.82 5.63
C VAL A 87 -15.39 4.23 6.04
N ARG A 88 -16.35 5.09 6.37
CA ARG A 88 -16.09 6.49 6.77
C ARG A 88 -16.46 6.74 8.22
N LEU A 89 -15.56 7.39 8.96
CA LEU A 89 -15.82 7.86 10.32
C LEU A 89 -16.57 9.19 10.26
N GLY A 90 -17.89 9.11 10.21
CA GLY A 90 -18.79 10.26 10.14
C GLY A 90 -19.17 10.69 8.70
N PHE A 91 -19.96 11.77 8.61
CA PHE A 91 -20.37 12.42 7.35
C PHE A 91 -19.20 13.22 6.75
N ALA A 92 -18.06 12.58 6.49
CA ALA A 92 -17.04 13.17 5.62
C ALA A 92 -17.69 13.43 4.25
N SER A 93 -17.44 14.60 3.66
CA SER A 93 -18.09 15.02 2.42
C SER A 93 -17.98 13.94 1.34
N ASN A 94 -19.03 13.83 0.53
CA ASN A 94 -19.15 12.91 -0.61
C ASN A 94 -18.15 13.24 -1.73
N SER A 95 -16.85 13.29 -1.44
CA SER A 95 -15.85 13.22 -2.50
C SER A 95 -15.98 11.86 -3.20
N GLU A 96 -15.83 11.87 -4.52
CA GLU A 96 -15.92 10.70 -5.41
C GLU A 96 -14.72 9.74 -5.22
N VAL A 97 -14.52 9.25 -3.99
CA VAL A 97 -13.41 8.34 -3.65
C VAL A 97 -13.57 6.99 -4.34
N MET A 98 -14.78 6.44 -4.41
CA MET A 98 -15.02 5.11 -4.98
C MET A 98 -14.60 5.04 -6.46
N PRO A 99 -15.02 5.95 -7.36
CA PRO A 99 -14.53 5.97 -8.74
C PRO A 99 -13.01 6.05 -8.85
N HIS A 100 -12.36 6.85 -8.01
CA HIS A 100 -10.90 7.02 -8.02
C HIS A 100 -10.16 5.77 -7.53
N LEU A 101 -10.65 5.12 -6.46
CA LEU A 101 -10.10 3.88 -5.95
C LEU A 101 -10.17 2.76 -7.01
N ILE A 102 -11.32 2.61 -7.66
CA ILE A 102 -11.54 1.62 -8.72
C ILE A 102 -10.61 1.89 -9.91
N GLU A 103 -10.53 3.13 -10.39
CA GLU A 103 -9.69 3.46 -11.54
C GLU A 103 -8.19 3.29 -11.21
N ALA A 104 -7.76 3.71 -10.00
CA ALA A 104 -6.40 3.47 -9.53
C ALA A 104 -6.07 1.97 -9.50
N ALA A 105 -6.97 1.14 -8.97
CA ALA A 105 -6.80 -0.31 -8.94
C ALA A 105 -6.63 -0.89 -10.36
N ARG A 106 -7.43 -0.43 -11.34
CA ARG A 106 -7.30 -0.89 -12.73
C ARG A 106 -5.95 -0.52 -13.35
N LYS A 107 -5.48 0.70 -13.11
CA LYS A 107 -4.17 1.16 -13.62
C LYS A 107 -3.02 0.41 -12.95
N VAL A 108 -3.12 0.17 -11.65
CA VAL A 108 -2.14 -0.65 -10.93
C VAL A 108 -2.14 -2.07 -11.50
N GLU A 109 -3.29 -2.71 -11.67
CA GLU A 109 -3.38 -4.08 -12.21
C GLU A 109 -2.77 -4.19 -13.62
N ASP A 110 -3.10 -3.25 -14.52
CA ASP A 110 -2.50 -3.19 -15.85
C ASP A 110 -0.97 -3.03 -15.78
N PHE A 111 -0.47 -2.17 -14.88
CA PHE A 111 0.96 -1.97 -14.73
C PHE A 111 1.63 -3.25 -14.23
N MET A 112 1.08 -3.84 -13.17
CA MET A 112 1.60 -5.03 -12.49
C MET A 112 1.57 -6.28 -13.36
N GLY A 113 0.67 -6.35 -14.34
CA GLY A 113 0.55 -7.50 -15.24
C GLY A 113 0.22 -8.81 -14.51
N LEU A 114 -0.42 -8.68 -13.35
CA LEU A 114 -0.93 -9.75 -12.49
C LEU A 114 -2.35 -9.35 -12.06
N PRO A 115 -3.26 -10.30 -11.82
CA PRO A 115 -4.55 -10.00 -11.22
C PRO A 115 -4.38 -9.32 -9.86
N GLN A 116 -5.31 -8.42 -9.52
CA GLN A 116 -5.44 -7.89 -8.16
C GLN A 116 -5.38 -9.06 -7.16
N PRO A 117 -4.41 -9.08 -6.21
CA PRO A 117 -4.14 -10.26 -5.39
C PRO A 117 -5.19 -10.58 -4.31
N ILE A 118 -6.27 -9.81 -4.28
CA ILE A 118 -7.38 -9.85 -3.33
C ILE A 118 -8.68 -9.58 -4.09
N ASP A 119 -9.74 -10.25 -3.68
CA ASP A 119 -11.10 -10.13 -4.22
C ASP A 119 -11.90 -8.99 -3.58
N GLU A 120 -11.43 -8.46 -2.45
CA GLU A 120 -11.99 -7.29 -1.78
C GLU A 120 -10.92 -6.29 -1.34
N VAL A 121 -11.19 -5.00 -1.55
CA VAL A 121 -10.41 -3.87 -1.03
C VAL A 121 -11.28 -3.05 -0.10
N ILE A 122 -10.91 -2.99 1.19
CA ILE A 122 -11.59 -2.18 2.22
C ILE A 122 -10.73 -0.94 2.51
N LEU A 123 -11.31 0.25 2.37
CA LEU A 123 -10.68 1.54 2.66
C LEU A 123 -11.37 2.22 3.85
N LEU A 124 -10.65 2.42 4.96
CA LEU A 124 -11.09 3.29 6.05
C LEU A 124 -10.62 4.71 5.82
N ILE A 125 -11.58 5.64 5.83
CA ILE A 125 -11.33 7.08 5.88
C ILE A 125 -11.62 7.55 7.31
N GLY A 126 -10.55 7.84 8.05
CA GLY A 126 -10.60 8.22 9.47
C GLY A 126 -11.03 9.67 9.72
N ALA A 127 -11.19 10.08 10.99
CA ALA A 127 -11.44 11.47 11.35
C ALA A 127 -10.12 12.29 11.45
N PRO A 128 -10.14 13.62 11.20
CA PRO A 128 -8.98 14.47 11.43
C PRO A 128 -8.73 14.58 12.96
N GLY A 129 -7.77 13.82 13.47
CA GLY A 129 -7.46 13.81 14.91
C GLY A 129 -6.59 12.64 15.39
N GLY A 130 -6.53 11.55 14.62
CA GLY A 130 -5.63 10.42 14.91
C GLY A 130 -4.15 10.80 14.75
N GLU A 131 -3.49 11.12 15.85
CA GLU A 131 -2.05 11.35 15.91
C GLU A 131 -1.29 10.03 15.65
N ARG A 132 -0.88 9.76 14.40
CA ARG A 132 0.35 9.01 14.00
C ARG A 132 0.34 8.43 12.59
N GLU A 133 -0.78 8.48 11.86
CA GLU A 133 -0.82 7.87 10.53
C GLU A 133 -0.16 8.79 9.50
N LEU A 134 0.94 8.30 8.90
CA LEU A 134 1.40 8.73 7.59
C LEU A 134 0.21 8.65 6.62
N SER A 135 0.22 9.45 5.58
CA SER A 135 -0.88 9.73 4.65
C SER A 135 -1.75 8.52 4.24
N GLY A 136 -1.21 7.29 4.20
CA GLY A 136 -1.96 6.04 4.23
C GLY A 136 -1.14 4.87 4.80
N VAL A 137 -1.80 3.75 5.12
CA VAL A 137 -1.15 2.48 5.49
C VAL A 137 -1.97 1.26 5.04
N ASN A 138 -1.32 0.35 4.32
CA ASN A 138 -1.79 -1.01 4.05
C ASN A 138 -1.46 -1.95 5.23
N LEU A 139 -2.46 -2.57 5.82
CA LEU A 139 -2.30 -3.44 7.01
C LEU A 139 -2.23 -4.93 6.69
N GLY A 140 -2.09 -5.26 5.40
CA GLY A 140 -2.19 -6.62 4.89
C GLY A 140 -3.64 -7.09 4.81
N GLY A 141 -3.86 -8.20 4.10
CA GLY A 141 -5.21 -8.67 3.78
C GLY A 141 -5.87 -7.78 2.75
N ALA A 142 -7.04 -7.23 3.07
CA ALA A 142 -7.87 -6.40 2.19
C ALA A 142 -7.84 -4.90 2.51
N PHE A 143 -7.17 -4.47 3.58
CA PHE A 143 -7.51 -3.21 4.24
C PHE A 143 -6.44 -2.09 4.14
N ILE A 144 -6.92 -0.87 3.85
CA ILE A 144 -6.16 0.39 3.76
C ILE A 144 -6.76 1.41 4.73
N VAL A 145 -5.91 2.14 5.47
CA VAL A 145 -6.32 3.31 6.27
C VAL A 145 -5.76 4.58 5.64
N VAL A 146 -6.61 5.59 5.47
CA VAL A 146 -6.21 6.91 4.99
C VAL A 146 -6.75 8.00 5.92
N ARG A 147 -5.90 8.98 6.22
CA ARG A 147 -6.30 10.20 6.92
C ARG A 147 -6.85 11.19 5.89
N PRO A 148 -8.08 11.73 6.06
CA PRO A 148 -8.54 12.81 5.22
C PRO A 148 -7.66 14.05 5.43
N LYS A 149 -7.23 14.64 4.31
CA LYS A 149 -6.46 15.89 4.24
C LYS A 149 -6.98 16.92 5.26
N ALA A 150 -6.20 17.20 6.29
CA ALA A 150 -6.32 18.40 7.09
C ALA A 150 -5.33 19.40 6.50
N ASP A 151 -5.73 20.09 5.43
CA ASP A 151 -5.20 21.34 4.86
C ASP A 151 -3.67 21.65 4.79
N GLU A 152 -2.75 20.75 5.16
CA GLU A 152 -1.34 21.10 5.41
C GLU A 152 -0.29 20.31 4.62
N CYS A 153 -0.66 19.36 3.73
CA CYS A 153 0.35 18.63 2.94
C CYS A 153 0.01 18.49 1.45
N CYS A 154 1.08 18.51 0.64
CA CYS A 154 1.10 18.68 -0.81
C CYS A 154 0.80 17.41 -1.63
N ILE A 155 0.37 16.31 -1.00
CA ILE A 155 0.05 15.03 -1.67
C ILE A 155 -1.46 14.83 -1.60
N GLU A 156 -2.10 14.66 -2.75
CA GLU A 156 -3.53 14.40 -2.86
C GLU A 156 -3.88 12.97 -2.39
N ASN A 157 -5.02 12.79 -1.73
CA ASN A 157 -5.46 11.50 -1.17
C ASN A 157 -5.51 10.40 -2.23
N GLU A 158 -5.79 10.77 -3.48
CA GLU A 158 -5.86 9.88 -4.63
C GLU A 158 -4.51 9.21 -4.93
N THR A 159 -3.39 9.91 -4.67
CA THR A 159 -2.04 9.33 -4.79
C THR A 159 -1.83 8.23 -3.75
N VAL A 160 -2.34 8.47 -2.53
CA VAL A 160 -2.24 7.52 -1.42
C VAL A 160 -2.99 6.24 -1.73
N TYR A 161 -4.19 6.31 -2.31
CA TYR A 161 -4.94 5.09 -2.67
C TYR A 161 -4.15 4.19 -3.62
N ALA A 162 -3.54 4.78 -4.66
CA ALA A 162 -2.71 4.03 -5.60
C ALA A 162 -1.49 3.42 -4.90
N HIS A 163 -0.79 4.20 -4.05
CA HIS A 163 0.36 3.74 -3.25
C HIS A 163 0.01 2.50 -2.44
N GLU A 164 -1.08 2.56 -1.68
CA GLU A 164 -1.47 1.46 -0.78
C GLU A 164 -2.00 0.23 -1.55
N LEU A 165 -2.63 0.42 -2.72
CA LEU A 165 -3.03 -0.68 -3.60
C LEU A 165 -1.83 -1.47 -4.12
N ILE A 166 -0.71 -0.80 -4.40
CA ILE A 166 0.52 -1.42 -4.89
C ILE A 166 1.10 -2.39 -3.84
N HIS A 167 0.96 -2.09 -2.55
CA HIS A 167 1.42 -2.96 -1.48
C HIS A 167 0.71 -4.32 -1.40
N PHE A 168 -0.41 -4.55 -2.11
CA PHE A 168 -1.00 -5.88 -2.21
C PHE A 168 -0.19 -6.82 -3.12
N TYR A 169 0.63 -6.29 -4.03
CA TYR A 169 1.32 -7.07 -5.04
C TYR A 169 2.56 -7.79 -4.48
N PRO A 170 2.90 -8.99 -5.01
CA PRO A 170 3.87 -9.89 -4.41
C PRO A 170 5.23 -9.27 -4.08
N ALA A 171 5.80 -8.46 -4.96
CA ALA A 171 7.10 -7.83 -4.69
C ALA A 171 6.99 -6.77 -3.59
N ASN A 172 5.91 -5.98 -3.60
CA ASN A 172 5.69 -4.89 -2.65
C ASN A 172 5.19 -5.35 -1.27
N ARG A 173 4.75 -6.62 -1.12
CA ARG A 173 4.51 -7.27 0.18
C ARG A 173 5.58 -8.27 0.61
N GLY A 174 6.46 -8.67 -0.30
CA GLY A 174 7.49 -9.68 -0.06
C GLY A 174 8.35 -9.38 1.16
N ARG A 175 8.73 -10.43 1.90
CA ARG A 175 9.52 -10.29 3.14
C ARG A 175 10.98 -9.97 2.88
N ILE A 176 11.53 -10.56 1.81
CA ILE A 176 12.93 -10.38 1.42
C ILE A 176 13.13 -9.21 0.44
N THR A 177 12.04 -8.58 0.01
CA THR A 177 12.11 -7.41 -0.88
C THR A 177 12.57 -6.19 -0.08
N PRO A 178 13.60 -5.46 -0.56
CA PRO A 178 14.15 -4.33 0.18
C PRO A 178 13.13 -3.19 0.30
N LEU A 179 13.16 -2.47 1.43
CA LEU A 179 12.16 -1.44 1.73
C LEU A 179 12.17 -0.28 0.74
N TRP A 180 13.33 0.09 0.19
CA TRP A 180 13.43 1.14 -0.84
C TRP A 180 12.59 0.80 -2.08
N PHE A 181 12.52 -0.47 -2.46
CA PHE A 181 11.73 -0.91 -3.61
C PHE A 181 10.25 -1.00 -3.25
N LYS A 182 9.94 -1.46 -2.03
CA LYS A 182 8.55 -1.60 -1.57
C LYS A 182 7.86 -0.24 -1.48
N GLU A 183 8.48 0.71 -0.77
CA GLU A 183 7.92 2.03 -0.50
C GLU A 183 8.16 2.99 -1.66
N GLY A 184 9.41 3.12 -2.13
CA GLY A 184 9.73 4.00 -3.25
C GLY A 184 9.15 3.52 -4.59
N GLY A 185 8.93 2.21 -4.71
CA GLY A 185 8.20 1.62 -5.83
C GLY A 185 6.71 1.90 -5.79
N ALA A 186 6.10 1.85 -4.62
CA ALA A 186 4.71 2.25 -4.44
C ALA A 186 4.53 3.74 -4.79
N ASP A 187 5.44 4.62 -4.33
CA ASP A 187 5.46 6.03 -4.71
C ASP A 187 5.64 6.22 -6.23
N HIS A 188 6.63 5.57 -6.84
CA HIS A 188 6.89 5.70 -8.28
C HIS A 188 5.64 5.38 -9.12
N LEU A 189 5.00 4.25 -8.82
CA LEU A 189 3.83 3.81 -9.57
C LEU A 189 2.57 4.61 -9.23
N ALA A 190 2.38 5.01 -7.98
CA ALA A 190 1.27 5.89 -7.60
C ALA A 190 1.30 7.20 -8.40
N PHE A 191 2.48 7.80 -8.56
CA PHE A 191 2.65 9.01 -9.35
C PHE A 191 2.40 8.76 -10.84
N LEU A 192 2.82 7.63 -11.40
CA LEU A 192 2.50 7.26 -12.79
C LEU A 192 0.99 7.05 -13.00
N VAL A 193 0.30 6.44 -12.04
CA VAL A 193 -1.17 6.27 -12.08
C VAL A 193 -1.85 7.64 -12.04
N GLN A 194 -1.40 8.53 -11.17
CA GLN A 194 -1.92 9.90 -11.06
C GLN A 194 -1.66 10.73 -12.34
N GLU A 195 -0.47 10.63 -12.93
CA GLU A 195 -0.16 11.24 -14.24
C GLU A 195 -1.16 10.76 -15.31
N GLN A 196 -1.51 9.47 -15.32
CA GLN A 196 -2.42 8.90 -16.30
C GLN A 196 -3.89 9.30 -16.08
N ILE A 197 -4.33 9.42 -14.83
CA ILE A 197 -5.73 9.74 -14.51
C ILE A 197 -5.98 11.25 -14.61
N TYR A 198 -5.06 12.09 -14.12
CA TYR A 198 -5.28 13.53 -13.97
C TYR A 198 -4.31 14.41 -14.74
N SER A 199 -3.29 13.84 -15.42
CA SER A 199 -2.21 14.60 -16.07
C SER A 199 -1.45 15.52 -15.09
N LEU A 200 -1.37 15.12 -13.82
CA LEU A 200 -0.64 15.84 -12.77
C LEU A 200 0.76 15.27 -12.58
N ILE A 201 1.75 16.17 -12.50
CA ILE A 201 3.13 15.84 -12.15
C ILE A 201 3.36 16.31 -10.71
N PHE A 202 3.51 15.36 -9.80
CA PHE A 202 3.86 15.66 -8.42
C PHE A 202 5.37 15.51 -8.22
N SER A 203 5.93 16.33 -7.33
CA SER A 203 7.29 16.22 -6.82
C SER A 203 7.20 16.37 -5.31
N TYR A 204 7.87 15.50 -4.56
CA TYR A 204 8.07 15.74 -3.13
C TYR A 204 8.83 17.06 -2.95
N PRO A 205 8.40 17.94 -2.02
CA PRO A 205 9.19 19.11 -1.66
C PRO A 205 10.54 18.68 -1.06
N ALA A 206 11.54 19.52 -1.28
CA ALA A 206 12.96 19.21 -1.16
C ALA A 206 13.44 18.63 0.19
N ASP A 207 14.17 17.50 0.08
CA ASP A 207 15.52 17.23 0.61
C ASP A 207 15.81 16.92 2.10
N THR A 208 14.93 16.20 2.81
CA THR A 208 15.39 15.47 4.02
C THR A 208 16.30 14.27 3.70
N CYS A 209 16.24 13.75 2.48
CA CYS A 209 16.96 12.54 2.04
C CYS A 209 18.00 12.77 0.95
N ALA A 210 18.38 14.03 0.68
CA ALA A 210 19.30 14.46 -0.39
C ALA A 210 20.57 13.61 -0.52
N ALA A 211 21.14 13.23 0.62
CA ALA A 211 22.43 12.56 0.74
C ALA A 211 22.32 11.08 1.15
N VAL A 212 21.13 10.49 1.09
CA VAL A 212 20.90 9.08 1.47
C VAL A 212 20.82 8.22 0.22
N SER A 213 21.87 7.41 -0.01
CA SER A 213 21.92 6.40 -1.07
C SER A 213 21.07 5.18 -0.72
N VAL A 214 20.67 4.39 -1.72
CA VAL A 214 20.02 3.10 -1.51
C VAL A 214 20.94 2.15 -0.73
N GLN A 215 22.24 2.17 -1.03
CA GLN A 215 23.22 1.36 -0.28
C GLN A 215 23.18 1.69 1.22
N LYS A 216 23.11 2.97 1.59
CA LYS A 216 23.01 3.37 3.00
C LYS A 216 21.73 2.86 3.67
N LEU A 217 20.62 2.77 2.94
CA LEU A 217 19.37 2.20 3.45
C LEU A 217 19.48 0.69 3.67
N LEU A 218 20.06 -0.01 2.70
CA LEU A 218 20.33 -1.45 2.79
C LEU A 218 21.28 -1.78 3.95
N ASP A 219 22.36 -1.00 4.11
CA ASP A 219 23.34 -1.20 5.18
C ASP A 219 22.72 -0.96 6.57
N ASP A 220 21.89 0.09 6.71
CA ASP A 220 21.18 0.36 7.96
C ASP A 220 20.17 -0.74 8.28
N GLU A 221 19.34 -1.16 7.31
CA GLU A 221 18.39 -2.26 7.48
C GLU A 221 19.10 -3.57 7.87
N ALA A 222 20.24 -3.88 7.24
CA ALA A 222 21.04 -5.05 7.58
C ALA A 222 21.66 -4.97 8.98
N ALA A 223 22.03 -3.76 9.43
CA ALA A 223 22.67 -3.55 10.74
C ALA A 223 21.67 -3.61 11.91
N VAL A 224 20.51 -2.96 11.77
CA VAL A 224 19.53 -2.84 12.87
C VAL A 224 18.37 -3.82 12.77
N GLY A 225 18.16 -4.41 11.59
CA GLY A 225 17.03 -5.27 11.27
C GLY A 225 15.80 -4.49 10.79
N PRO A 226 14.86 -5.15 10.06
CA PRO A 226 13.75 -4.47 9.39
C PRO A 226 12.80 -3.71 10.33
N ALA A 227 12.54 -4.22 11.53
CA ALA A 227 11.62 -3.59 12.48
C ALA A 227 12.19 -2.29 13.05
N GLN A 228 13.47 -2.30 13.43
CA GLN A 228 14.18 -1.15 13.95
C GLN A 228 14.43 -0.11 12.86
N HIS A 229 14.76 -0.55 11.65
CA HIS A 229 14.91 0.34 10.50
C HIS A 229 13.61 1.11 10.21
N ARG A 230 12.46 0.42 10.18
CA ARG A 230 11.14 1.05 9.99
C ARG A 230 10.77 2.08 11.06
N ALA A 231 11.23 1.86 12.30
CA ALA A 231 11.04 2.80 13.40
C ALA A 231 12.12 3.90 13.44
N GLY A 232 13.15 3.78 12.62
CA GLY A 232 14.32 4.65 12.61
C GLY A 232 14.17 5.88 11.70
N PRO A 233 15.09 6.84 11.83
CA PRO A 233 15.03 8.11 11.11
C PRO A 233 15.26 7.98 9.59
N LEU A 234 15.87 6.88 9.13
CA LEU A 234 16.15 6.64 7.71
C LEU A 234 14.97 6.00 6.96
N PHE A 235 13.94 5.51 7.65
CA PHE A 235 12.82 4.81 7.02
C PHE A 235 12.15 5.65 5.93
N ALA A 236 11.88 6.92 6.21
CA ALA A 236 11.25 7.85 5.27
C ALA A 236 12.05 8.02 3.96
N CYS A 237 13.36 7.77 3.97
CA CYS A 237 14.18 7.87 2.77
C CYS A 237 14.01 6.69 1.80
N ASN A 238 13.43 5.56 2.22
CA ASN A 238 13.07 4.47 1.31
C ASN A 238 12.07 4.92 0.22
N TYR A 239 11.12 5.77 0.60
CA TYR A 239 10.13 6.40 -0.28
C TYR A 239 10.82 7.25 -1.35
N VAL A 240 11.47 8.33 -0.90
CA VAL A 240 12.04 9.34 -1.80
C VAL A 240 13.23 8.80 -2.61
N THR A 241 14.19 8.13 -1.97
CA THR A 241 15.38 7.62 -2.66
C THR A 241 15.02 6.47 -3.61
N GLY A 242 14.11 5.57 -3.20
CA GLY A 242 13.64 4.49 -4.06
C GLY A 242 12.90 5.02 -5.29
N GLN A 243 12.00 5.98 -5.11
CA GLN A 243 11.28 6.63 -6.22
C GLN A 243 12.25 7.32 -7.20
N ARG A 244 13.25 8.07 -6.69
CA ARG A 244 14.26 8.74 -7.52
C ARG A 244 15.07 7.74 -8.36
N LEU A 245 15.50 6.63 -7.77
CA LEU A 245 16.17 5.57 -8.53
C LEU A 245 15.24 5.00 -9.61
N LEU A 246 14.01 4.65 -9.27
CA LEU A 246 13.06 4.03 -10.22
C LEU A 246 12.67 4.99 -11.37
N ASN A 247 12.55 6.29 -11.11
CA ASN A 247 12.41 7.31 -12.16
C ASN A 247 13.60 7.27 -13.12
N ALA A 248 14.83 7.30 -12.60
CA ALA A 248 16.05 7.27 -13.41
C ALA A 248 16.17 5.96 -14.22
N LEU A 249 15.80 4.82 -13.63
CA LEU A 249 15.76 3.53 -14.32
C LEU A 249 14.70 3.51 -15.43
N SER A 250 13.50 4.04 -15.18
CA SER A 250 12.43 4.12 -16.17
C SER A 250 12.82 4.98 -17.37
N GLU A 251 13.50 6.10 -17.14
CA GLU A 251 14.06 6.95 -18.20
C GLU A 251 15.18 6.24 -18.98
N ALA A 252 16.14 5.64 -18.26
CA ALA A 252 17.27 4.95 -18.86
C ALA A 252 16.82 3.75 -19.70
N MET A 253 15.88 2.94 -19.22
CA MET A 253 15.41 1.73 -19.91
C MET A 253 14.36 2.03 -20.98
N GLY A 254 13.57 3.08 -20.78
CA GLY A 254 12.33 3.37 -21.51
C GLY A 254 11.12 2.68 -20.88
N ARG A 255 9.99 3.41 -20.83
CA ARG A 255 8.75 3.02 -20.12
C ARG A 255 8.29 1.58 -20.38
N SER A 256 8.30 1.13 -21.64
CA SER A 256 7.86 -0.24 -22.00
C SER A 256 8.77 -1.33 -21.41
N LYS A 257 10.10 -1.16 -21.50
CA LYS A 257 11.06 -2.13 -20.94
C LYS A 257 11.06 -2.12 -19.42
N PHE A 258 10.90 -0.95 -18.82
CA PHE A 258 10.72 -0.81 -17.39
C PHE A 258 9.47 -1.55 -16.89
N LYS A 259 8.31 -1.35 -17.54
CA LYS A 259 7.07 -2.09 -17.22
C LYS A 259 7.28 -3.61 -17.35
N SER A 260 7.89 -4.10 -18.44
CA SER A 260 8.18 -5.54 -18.59
C SER A 260 9.08 -6.11 -17.49
N ALA A 261 10.12 -5.37 -17.09
CA ALA A 261 10.99 -5.77 -15.99
C ALA A 261 10.24 -5.84 -14.66
N TRP A 262 9.40 -4.82 -14.38
CA TRP A 262 8.57 -4.78 -13.19
C TRP A 262 7.63 -5.98 -13.10
N GLN A 263 6.94 -6.31 -14.19
CA GLN A 263 6.04 -7.47 -14.26
C GLN A 263 6.79 -8.79 -14.00
N GLU A 264 8.04 -8.91 -14.44
CA GLU A 264 8.87 -10.08 -14.10
C GLU A 264 9.28 -10.10 -12.62
N ILE A 265 9.59 -8.95 -12.02
CA ILE A 265 9.85 -8.84 -10.57
C ILE A 265 8.63 -9.32 -9.78
N GLN A 266 7.42 -8.90 -10.16
CA GLN A 266 6.19 -9.32 -9.47
C GLN A 266 5.97 -10.84 -9.56
N LYS A 267 6.13 -11.43 -10.75
CA LYS A 267 6.02 -12.89 -10.95
C LYS A 267 7.09 -13.67 -10.17
N THR A 268 8.31 -13.14 -10.14
CA THR A 268 9.40 -13.74 -9.35
C THR A 268 9.06 -13.69 -7.86
N ALA A 269 8.58 -12.55 -7.37
CA ALA A 269 8.16 -12.41 -5.98
C ALA A 269 6.98 -13.32 -5.60
N GLU A 270 6.03 -13.54 -6.51
CA GLU A 270 4.89 -14.44 -6.29
C GLU A 270 5.33 -15.87 -5.99
N THR A 271 6.34 -16.35 -6.74
CA THR A 271 6.86 -17.71 -6.58
C THR A 271 7.83 -17.86 -5.40
N ALA A 272 8.63 -16.82 -5.09
CA ALA A 272 9.70 -16.88 -4.10
C ALA A 272 9.37 -16.22 -2.75
N GLY A 273 8.22 -15.55 -2.61
CA GLY A 273 7.86 -14.79 -1.40
C GLY A 273 8.57 -13.43 -1.27
N GLY A 274 9.13 -12.91 -2.36
CA GLY A 274 9.84 -11.64 -2.48
C GLY A 274 11.02 -11.71 -3.46
N VAL A 275 11.74 -10.60 -3.66
CA VAL A 275 12.93 -10.53 -4.54
C VAL A 275 14.01 -9.68 -3.88
N THR A 276 15.24 -10.16 -3.82
CA THR A 276 16.38 -9.41 -3.24
C THR A 276 16.79 -8.22 -4.12
N ASP A 277 17.61 -7.32 -3.57
CA ASP A 277 18.18 -6.19 -4.32
C ASP A 277 18.93 -6.65 -5.60
N ASP A 278 19.82 -7.64 -5.46
CA ASP A 278 20.53 -8.23 -6.59
C ASP A 278 19.58 -8.82 -7.65
N GLY A 279 18.49 -9.44 -7.21
CA GLY A 279 17.47 -9.99 -8.08
C GLY A 279 16.76 -8.89 -8.88
N ILE A 280 16.39 -7.79 -8.21
CA ILE A 280 15.79 -6.61 -8.83
C ILE A 280 16.75 -6.00 -9.86
N HIS A 281 18.00 -5.76 -9.49
CA HIS A 281 19.04 -5.26 -10.38
C HIS A 281 19.21 -6.16 -11.61
N ALA A 282 19.33 -7.47 -11.42
CA ALA A 282 19.52 -8.44 -12.49
C ALA A 282 18.34 -8.47 -13.47
N ILE A 283 17.10 -8.37 -12.97
CA ILE A 283 15.90 -8.32 -13.82
C ILE A 283 15.88 -7.02 -14.64
N PHE A 284 16.07 -5.86 -14.02
CA PHE A 284 16.10 -4.59 -14.76
C PHE A 284 17.23 -4.57 -15.81
N ARG A 285 18.43 -5.02 -15.45
CA ARG A 285 19.56 -5.11 -16.37
C ARG A 285 19.25 -6.00 -17.57
N ARG A 286 18.63 -7.16 -17.35
CA ARG A 286 18.26 -8.10 -18.42
C ARG A 286 17.25 -7.51 -19.41
N HIS A 287 16.31 -6.70 -18.94
CA HIS A 287 15.32 -6.03 -19.81
C HIS A 287 15.84 -4.75 -20.48
N THR A 288 16.96 -4.21 -20.01
CA THR A 288 17.55 -3.00 -20.58
C THR A 288 18.02 -3.26 -22.01
N PRO A 289 17.59 -2.44 -23.00
CA PRO A 289 18.11 -2.55 -24.36
C PRO A 289 19.63 -2.42 -24.40
N SER A 290 20.31 -3.23 -25.23
CA SER A 290 21.79 -3.24 -25.28
C SER A 290 22.40 -1.86 -25.52
N SER A 291 21.72 -1.00 -26.29
CA SER A 291 22.15 0.38 -26.56
C SER A 291 22.02 1.34 -25.37
N ARG A 292 21.36 0.93 -24.29
CA ARG A 292 21.08 1.74 -23.09
C ARG A 292 21.67 1.16 -21.80
N VAL A 293 22.42 0.06 -21.88
CA VAL A 293 23.03 -0.59 -20.70
C VAL A 293 23.97 0.35 -19.93
N SER A 294 24.70 1.22 -20.63
CA SER A 294 25.56 2.22 -19.97
C SER A 294 24.74 3.25 -19.17
N LEU A 295 23.62 3.72 -19.71
CA LEU A 295 22.71 4.65 -19.02
C LEU A 295 22.07 3.97 -17.80
N PHE A 296 21.64 2.71 -17.94
CA PHE A 296 21.13 1.92 -16.82
C PHE A 296 22.18 1.77 -15.72
N GLY A 297 23.41 1.38 -16.08
CA GLY A 297 24.50 1.22 -15.11
C GLY A 297 24.82 2.52 -14.38
N ALA A 298 24.87 3.64 -15.10
CA ALA A 298 25.08 4.96 -14.51
C ALA A 298 23.93 5.34 -13.55
N ALA A 299 22.68 5.12 -13.94
CA ALA A 299 21.52 5.39 -13.09
C ALA A 299 21.54 4.56 -11.80
N TYR A 300 21.86 3.26 -11.89
CA TYR A 300 21.93 2.38 -10.71
C TYR A 300 23.09 2.76 -9.77
N ALA A 301 24.27 3.06 -10.32
CA ALA A 301 25.48 3.37 -9.56
C ALA A 301 25.43 4.72 -8.81
N ILE A 302 24.65 5.70 -9.28
CA ILE A 302 24.46 6.97 -8.55
C ILE A 302 23.83 6.70 -7.17
N TRP A 303 22.89 5.76 -7.13
CA TRP A 303 22.09 5.48 -5.93
C TRP A 303 22.63 4.31 -5.11
N HIS A 304 23.42 3.43 -5.71
CA HIS A 304 24.12 2.36 -5.00
C HIS A 304 25.63 2.58 -5.08
N THR A 305 26.20 3.07 -3.98
CA THR A 305 27.63 3.41 -3.88
C THR A 305 28.54 2.19 -3.65
N GLY A 306 28.01 0.97 -3.77
CA GLY A 306 28.76 -0.29 -3.69
C GLY A 306 29.17 -0.82 -5.06
N ASP A 307 30.23 -1.64 -5.10
CA ASP A 307 30.68 -2.30 -6.33
C ASP A 307 29.71 -3.43 -6.73
N PHE A 308 29.00 -3.27 -7.86
CA PHE A 308 28.30 -4.37 -8.55
C PHE A 308 29.24 -5.00 -9.57
N ASN A 309 30.20 -5.78 -9.09
CA ASN A 309 31.09 -6.58 -9.94
C ASN A 309 30.47 -7.95 -10.25
#